data_AF-W1WD27-F1
#
_entry.id   AF-W1WD27-F1
#
_cell.length_a   1.000
_cell.length_b   1.000
_cell.length_c   1.000
_cell.angle_alpha   90.00
_cell.angle_beta   90.00
_cell.angle_gamma   90.00
#
_symmetry.space_group_name_H-M   'P 1'
#
loop_
_entity.id
_entity.type
_entity.pdbx_description
1 polymer ?
#
loop_
_entity_poly.entity_id
_entity_poly.type
_entity_poly.pdbx_seq_one_letter_code
_entity_poly.pdbx_strand_id
1 'polypeptide(L)' 'PREKAGVLQYYKNATQRGKDALLKLYPALWIELNNDRVAIDALLDAAKKADYFISVNGSSKHQAFYTVTNCRKDIIYP' A
#
# COMPACT_ATOMS: atom_id res chain seq x y z
N PRO A 1 13.40 8.33 -14.86
CA PRO A 1 12.00 8.59 -14.45
C PRO A 1 11.46 7.38 -13.66
N ARG A 2 11.04 7.56 -12.40
CA ARG A 2 10.34 6.49 -11.68
C ARG A 2 8.95 6.37 -12.32
N GLU A 3 8.66 5.24 -12.96
CA GLU A 3 7.50 5.15 -13.87
C GLU A 3 6.15 4.94 -13.19
N LYS A 4 6.11 4.56 -11.90
CA LYS A 4 4.98 4.68 -10.95
C LYS A 4 5.36 4.02 -9.62
N ALA A 5 5.02 4.64 -8.49
CA ALA A 5 5.28 4.15 -7.14
C ALA A 5 3.98 3.70 -6.46
N GLY A 6 3.94 2.46 -5.98
CA GLY A 6 2.81 1.89 -5.25
C GLY A 6 3.18 1.51 -3.82
N VAL A 7 2.33 1.82 -2.85
CA VAL A 7 2.44 1.26 -1.49
C VAL A 7 1.39 0.17 -1.34
N LEU A 8 1.84 -1.02 -0.95
CA LEU A 8 0.97 -2.17 -0.67
C LEU A 8 1.04 -2.51 0.82
N GLN A 9 -0.11 -2.49 1.49
CA GLN A 9 -0.22 -2.76 2.92
C GLN A 9 -1.03 -4.03 3.19
N TYR A 10 -0.43 -5.03 3.87
CA TYR A 10 -1.04 -6.03 4.81
C TYR A 10 -0.12 -7.26 5.12
N TYR A 11 -0.59 -8.22 5.94
CA TYR A 11 0.12 -9.38 6.50
C TYR A 11 0.88 -10.24 5.49
N LYS A 12 2.10 -10.62 5.93
CA LYS A 12 3.23 -11.27 5.24
C LYS A 12 2.96 -12.01 3.92
N ASN A 13 1.90 -12.80 3.80
CA ASN A 13 1.75 -13.72 2.68
C ASN A 13 0.86 -13.20 1.53
N ALA A 14 -0.15 -12.36 1.80
CA ALA A 14 -1.03 -11.84 0.76
C ALA A 14 -0.38 -10.69 -0.02
N THR A 15 0.30 -9.81 0.71
CA THR A 15 1.03 -8.66 0.19
C THR A 15 2.16 -9.07 -0.74
N GLN A 16 2.91 -10.13 -0.38
CA GLN A 16 3.96 -10.64 -1.26
C GLN A 16 3.38 -11.18 -2.58
N ARG A 17 2.31 -11.98 -2.52
CA ARG A 17 1.64 -12.47 -3.73
C ARG A 17 1.07 -11.35 -4.61
N GLY A 18 0.49 -10.32 -3.99
CA GLY A 18 0.01 -9.13 -4.70
C GLY A 18 1.13 -8.39 -5.40
N LYS A 19 2.27 -8.19 -4.71
CA LYS A 19 3.48 -7.61 -5.29
C LYS A 19 3.99 -8.45 -6.46
N ASP A 20 4.11 -9.76 -6.30
CA ASP A 20 4.62 -10.65 -7.35
C ASP A 20 3.72 -10.64 -8.58
N ALA A 21 2.39 -10.64 -8.38
CA ALA A 21 1.42 -10.52 -9.47
C ALA A 21 1.52 -9.18 -10.20
N LEU A 22 1.63 -8.07 -9.46
CA LEU A 22 1.77 -6.73 -10.04
C LEU A 22 3.09 -6.58 -10.79
N LEU A 23 4.21 -7.08 -10.26
CA LEU A 23 5.50 -7.04 -10.94
C LEU A 23 5.54 -7.92 -12.18
N LYS A 24 4.76 -9.02 -12.23
CA LYS A 24 4.61 -9.83 -13.43
C LYS A 24 3.87 -9.08 -14.55
N LEU A 25 2.87 -8.27 -14.20
CA LEU A 25 2.09 -7.49 -15.15
C LEU A 25 2.77 -6.16 -15.54
N TYR A 26 3.47 -5.55 -14.59
CA TYR A 26 4.12 -4.25 -14.70
C TYR A 26 5.54 -4.32 -14.13
N PRO A 27 6.52 -4.85 -14.87
CA PRO A 27 7.88 -5.08 -14.36
C PRO A 27 8.63 -3.81 -13.93
N ALA A 28 8.27 -2.66 -14.52
CA ALA A 28 8.86 -1.36 -14.19
C ALA A 28 8.24 -0.70 -12.94
N LEU A 29 7.19 -1.30 -12.37
CA LEU A 29 6.51 -0.74 -11.21
C LEU A 29 7.40 -0.83 -9.97
N TRP A 30 7.51 0.28 -9.24
CA TRP A 30 8.21 0.28 -7.96
C TRP A 30 7.20 0.11 -6.83
N ILE A 31 7.34 -0.97 -6.06
CA ILE A 31 6.40 -1.35 -5.00
C ILE A 31 7.10 -1.38 -3.64
N GLU A 32 6.64 -0.53 -2.72
CA GLU A 32 7.00 -0.55 -1.31
C GLU A 32 5.96 -1.34 -0.51
N LEU A 33 6.43 -2.22 0.37
CA LEU A 33 5.57 -3.00 1.25
C LEU A 33 5.57 -2.39 2.64
N ASN A 34 4.38 -2.12 3.18
CA ASN A 34 4.24 -1.74 4.58
C ASN A 34 3.59 -2.85 5.41
N ASN A 35 4.25 -3.27 6.48
CA ASN A 35 3.73 -4.22 7.48
C ASN A 35 3.74 -3.63 8.90
N ASP A 36 3.97 -2.33 9.03
CA ASP A 36 4.06 -1.67 10.32
C ASP A 36 2.69 -1.66 11.01
N ARG A 37 2.68 -2.14 12.25
CA ARG A 37 1.48 -2.19 13.09
C ARG A 37 1.28 -0.90 13.91
N VAL A 38 2.28 -0.02 13.93
CA VAL A 38 2.37 1.12 14.86
C VAL A 38 2.89 2.41 14.22
N ALA A 39 3.76 2.35 13.20
CA ALA A 39 4.38 3.53 12.59
C ALA A 39 3.47 4.22 11.56
N ILE A 40 2.44 4.91 12.07
CA ILE A 40 1.43 5.62 11.26
C ILE A 40 2.06 6.74 10.42
N ASP A 41 3.05 7.47 10.94
CA ASP A 41 3.63 8.63 10.22
C ASP A 41 4.42 8.23 8.98
N ALA A 42 5.25 7.18 9.06
CA ALA A 42 6.00 6.67 7.90
C ALA A 42 5.06 6.14 6.81
N LEU A 43 3.99 5.46 7.22
CA LEU A 43 2.93 5.02 6.33
C LEU A 43 2.22 6.20 5.67
N LEU A 44 1.87 7.23 6.43
CA LEU A 44 1.23 8.44 5.90
C LEU A 44 2.13 9.15 4.90
N ASP A 45 3.43 9.25 5.18
CA ASP A 45 4.38 9.90 4.29
C ASP A 45 4.55 9.12 2.98
N ALA A 46 4.66 7.79 3.05
CA ALA A 46 4.68 6.93 1.87
C ALA A 46 3.36 7.03 1.10
N ALA A 47 2.23 7.02 1.81
CA ALA A 47 0.89 7.20 1.24
C ALA A 47 0.61 8.62 0.74
N LYS A 48 1.46 9.63 0.98
CA LYS A 48 1.35 10.93 0.31
C LYS A 48 2.19 11.00 -0.96
N LYS A 49 3.31 10.26 -0.98
CA LYS A 49 4.31 10.27 -2.06
C LYS A 49 4.03 9.24 -3.16
N ALA A 50 3.28 8.18 -2.86
CA ALA A 50 2.97 7.14 -3.82
C ALA A 50 2.02 7.64 -4.93
N ASP A 51 2.18 7.16 -6.14
CA ASP A 51 1.19 7.35 -7.20
C ASP A 51 -0.07 6.53 -6.90
N TYR A 52 0.10 5.31 -6.38
CA TYR A 52 -1.01 4.42 -6.00
C TYR A 52 -0.88 3.92 -4.57
N PHE A 53 -2.01 3.80 -3.88
CA PHE A 53 -2.08 3.18 -2.56
C PHE A 53 -3.08 2.03 -2.61
N ILE A 54 -2.57 0.82 -2.36
CA ILE A 54 -3.36 -0.40 -2.39
C ILE A 54 -3.39 -0.98 -0.97
N SER A 55 -4.59 -1.12 -0.42
CA SER A 55 -4.79 -1.70 0.91
C SER A 55 -5.52 -3.03 0.78
N VAL A 56 -4.99 -4.09 1.39
CA VAL A 56 -5.54 -5.45 1.28
C VAL A 56 -5.86 -6.00 2.68
N ASN A 57 -7.03 -5.66 3.26
CA ASN A 57 -7.36 -6.08 4.63
C ASN A 57 -8.45 -7.16 4.66
N GLY A 58 -8.21 -8.31 5.32
CA GLY A 58 -9.21 -9.37 5.47
C GLY A 58 -10.20 -9.18 6.64
N SER A 59 -9.84 -8.34 7.60
CA SER A 59 -10.71 -7.85 8.67
C SER A 59 -9.99 -6.67 9.31
N SER A 60 -10.31 -5.48 8.84
CA SER A 60 -10.50 -4.33 9.72
C SER A 60 -9.39 -4.00 10.75
N LYS A 61 -8.14 -3.78 10.32
CA LYS A 61 -7.23 -2.89 11.08
C LYS A 61 -7.66 -1.43 10.85
N HIS A 62 -8.77 -1.06 11.48
CA HIS A 62 -9.46 0.23 11.38
C HIS A 62 -8.48 1.41 11.38
N GLN A 63 -7.53 1.46 12.32
CA GLN A 63 -6.72 2.67 12.52
C GLN A 63 -5.82 3.04 11.34
N ALA A 64 -5.04 2.11 10.78
CA ALA A 64 -4.12 2.47 9.70
C ALA A 64 -4.87 2.80 8.40
N PHE A 65 -5.92 2.03 8.07
CA PHE A 65 -6.76 2.30 6.92
C PHE A 65 -7.47 3.67 7.05
N TYR A 66 -8.16 3.93 8.16
CA TYR A 66 -8.85 5.21 8.34
C TYR A 66 -7.89 6.40 8.35
N THR A 67 -6.70 6.23 8.94
CA THR A 67 -5.69 7.28 8.94
C THR A 67 -5.24 7.63 7.52
N VAL A 68 -5.03 6.62 6.66
CA VAL A 68 -4.72 6.88 5.24
C VAL A 68 -5.94 7.44 4.49
N THR A 69 -7.17 7.00 4.79
CA THR A 69 -8.39 7.58 4.17
C THR A 69 -8.62 9.06 4.52
N ASN A 70 -8.00 9.55 5.60
CA ASN A 70 -8.03 10.97 5.96
C ASN A 70 -7.12 11.81 5.05
N CYS A 71 -5.98 11.26 4.60
CA CYS A 71 -5.05 11.99 3.73
C CYS A 71 -5.18 11.64 2.24
N ARG A 72 -5.85 10.53 1.90
CA ARG A 72 -5.97 10.03 0.53
C ARG A 72 -7.39 9.51 0.29
N LYS A 73 -8.01 9.89 -0.83
CA LYS A 73 -9.41 9.54 -1.17
C LYS A 73 -9.53 8.53 -2.31
N ASP A 74 -8.46 8.27 -3.04
CA ASP A 74 -8.34 7.39 -4.21
C ASP A 74 -7.72 6.03 -3.87
N ILE A 75 -8.02 5.50 -2.68
CA ILE A 75 -7.46 4.22 -2.22
C ILE A 75 -8.08 3.07 -3.00
N ILE A 76 -7.23 2.19 -3.55
CA ILE A 76 -7.66 0.93 -4.17
C ILE A 76 -7.82 -0.10 -3.05
N TYR A 77 -9.06 -0.53 -2.83
CA TYR A 77 -9.44 -1.48 -1.78
C TYR A 77 -10.45 -2.49 -2.35
N PRO A 78 -10.20 -3.81 -2.26
CA PRO A 78 -11.18 -4.84 -2.60
C PRO A 78 -12.21 -5.06 -1.48
#